data_AF-A0AAP0S4Y1-F1
#
_entry.id   AF-A0AAP0S4Y1-F1
#
_cell.length_a   1.000
_cell.length_b   1.000
_cell.length_c   1.000
_cell.angle_alpha   90.00
_cell.angle_beta   90.00
_cell.angle_gamma   90.00
#
_symmetry.space_group_name_H-M   'P 1'
#
loop_
_entity.id
_entity.type
_entity.pdbx_description
1 polymer ?
#
loop_
_entity_poly.entity_id
_entity_poly.type
_entity_poly.pdbx_seq_one_letter_code
_entity_poly.pdbx_strand_id
1 'polypeptide(L)'
;MEKASSSFLRNRYWVLRHGKSIPNERGLIVSSMENGSLAEFQLAPEGVNQARLAGELFQKELKENNIPLENVRICYSPFSRTTHTAKVVASILNLPFEGPQCKVMEHLRERFFGPSFELMSHDKYAEIWALDEQDPFVQPEGGESVVDCCF
;
A
#
# COMPACT_ATOMS: atom_id res chain seq x y z
N MET A 1 -8.12 -3.22 -43.62
CA MET A 1 -7.41 -1.99 -43.23
C MET A 1 -7.75 -1.72 -41.78
N GLU A 2 -6.79 -1.98 -40.88
CA GLU A 2 -6.52 -1.34 -39.57
C GLU A 2 -7.70 -0.89 -38.65
N LYS A 3 -7.73 -1.19 -37.35
CA LYS A 3 -6.65 -1.11 -36.35
C LYS A 3 -6.83 -2.16 -35.25
N ALA A 4 -5.85 -3.06 -35.08
CA ALA A 4 -5.59 -3.61 -33.76
C ALA A 4 -4.88 -2.52 -32.97
N SER A 5 -5.55 -1.96 -31.95
CA SER A 5 -4.89 -1.09 -30.98
C SER A 5 -3.95 -1.94 -30.14
N SER A 6 -2.73 -2.20 -30.65
CA SER A 6 -1.69 -2.80 -29.84
C SER A 6 -1.26 -1.76 -28.82
N SER A 7 -1.81 -1.84 -27.62
CA SER A 7 -1.18 -1.24 -26.45
C SER A 7 0.28 -1.70 -26.42
N PHE A 8 1.22 -0.78 -26.62
CA PHE A 8 2.66 -1.05 -26.56
C PHE A 8 3.12 -1.45 -25.14
N LEU A 9 2.27 -1.17 -24.14
CA LEU A 9 2.52 -1.48 -22.74
C LEU A 9 2.34 -2.98 -22.48
N ARG A 10 3.44 -3.62 -22.05
CA ARG A 10 3.50 -5.06 -21.73
C ARG A 10 3.26 -5.36 -20.26
N ASN A 11 3.42 -4.36 -19.39
CA ASN A 11 3.24 -4.50 -17.96
C ASN A 11 1.77 -4.25 -17.59
N ARG A 12 1.28 -5.02 -16.62
CA ARG A 12 -0.02 -4.81 -15.98
C ARG A 12 0.23 -4.50 -14.51
N TYR A 13 -0.49 -3.53 -13.99
CA TYR A 13 -0.34 -3.07 -12.61
C TYR A 13 -1.64 -3.32 -11.86
N TRP A 14 -1.53 -3.98 -10.72
CA TRP A 14 -2.61 -4.13 -9.75
C TRP A 14 -2.22 -3.35 -8.50
N VAL A 15 -3.15 -2.52 -8.03
CA VAL A 15 -2.96 -1.74 -6.81
C VAL A 15 -3.76 -2.40 -5.70
N LEU A 16 -3.07 -2.79 -4.64
CA LEU A 16 -3.68 -3.38 -3.45
C LEU A 16 -3.36 -2.51 -2.25
N ARG A 17 -4.39 -1.91 -1.65
CA ARG A 17 -4.27 -1.29 -0.33
C ARG A 17 -4.02 -2.37 0.71
N HIS A 18 -3.21 -2.07 1.73
CA HIS A 18 -3.02 -2.98 2.86
C HIS A 18 -4.36 -3.36 3.50
N GLY A 19 -4.44 -4.56 4.07
CA GLY A 19 -5.59 -4.96 4.90
C GLY A 19 -5.70 -4.09 6.16
N LYS A 20 -6.82 -4.19 6.86
CA LYS A 20 -7.06 -3.50 8.14
C LYS A 20 -5.90 -3.74 9.13
N SER A 21 -5.26 -2.67 9.58
CA SER A 21 -4.15 -2.73 10.54
C SER A 21 -4.62 -2.62 11.99
N ILE A 22 -3.77 -2.99 12.94
CA ILE A 22 -4.01 -2.79 14.38
C ILE A 22 -4.23 -1.29 14.69
N PRO A 23 -3.45 -0.33 14.13
CA PRO A 23 -3.77 1.10 14.21
C PRO A 23 -5.13 1.47 13.64
N ASN A 24 -5.56 0.89 12.52
CA ASN A 24 -6.88 1.17 11.97
C ASN A 24 -7.99 0.74 12.94
N GLU A 25 -7.83 -0.40 13.61
CA GLU A 25 -8.78 -0.85 14.64
C GLU A 25 -8.83 0.06 15.87
N ARG A 26 -7.67 0.64 16.22
CA ARG A 26 -7.57 1.60 17.33
C ARG A 26 -7.95 3.03 16.94
N GLY A 27 -8.27 3.24 15.66
CA GLY A 27 -8.59 4.55 15.14
C GLY A 27 -7.40 5.52 15.06
N LEU A 28 -6.18 5.04 14.85
CA LEU A 28 -4.96 5.86 14.90
C LEU A 28 -4.38 6.15 13.51
N ILE A 29 -3.83 7.36 13.37
CA ILE A 29 -3.00 7.77 12.23
C ILE A 29 -1.58 7.25 12.46
N VAL A 30 -1.05 6.49 11.49
CA VAL A 30 0.36 6.05 11.48
C VAL A 30 0.94 6.33 10.10
N SER A 31 1.72 7.40 10.05
CA SER A 31 2.24 8.02 8.84
C SER A 31 3.77 8.19 8.86
N SER A 32 4.40 8.14 10.04
CA SER A 32 5.85 8.20 10.16
C SER A 32 6.51 6.85 9.87
N MET A 33 7.76 6.88 9.40
CA MET A 33 8.58 5.66 9.22
C MET A 33 8.96 5.01 10.55
N GLU A 34 9.21 5.83 11.58
CA GLU A 34 9.58 5.39 12.93
C GLU A 34 8.52 4.43 13.50
N ASN A 35 7.25 4.83 13.43
CA ASN A 35 6.13 4.02 13.86
C ASN A 35 5.73 2.99 12.81
N GLY A 36 5.60 3.43 11.55
CA GLY A 36 5.07 2.61 10.46
C GLY A 36 5.82 1.31 10.20
N SER A 37 7.09 1.23 10.60
CA SER A 37 7.91 0.01 10.48
C SER A 37 7.80 -0.96 11.66
N LEU A 38 7.17 -0.57 12.77
CA LEU A 38 7.06 -1.38 13.99
C LEU A 38 6.11 -2.57 13.79
N ALA A 39 6.48 -3.71 14.39
CA ALA A 39 5.72 -4.95 14.29
C ALA A 39 4.32 -4.86 14.91
N GLU A 40 4.13 -4.02 15.93
CA GLU A 40 2.83 -3.78 16.57
C GLU A 40 1.80 -3.09 15.66
N PHE A 41 2.24 -2.49 14.55
CA PHE A 41 1.37 -1.80 13.58
C PHE A 41 1.09 -2.62 12.32
N GLN A 42 1.34 -3.93 12.40
CA GLN A 42 0.95 -4.89 11.38
C GLN A 42 -0.58 -5.03 11.25
N LEU A 43 -1.00 -5.93 10.35
CA LEU A 43 -2.39 -6.29 10.16
C LEU A 43 -3.06 -6.80 11.44
N ALA A 44 -4.31 -6.38 11.63
CA ALA A 44 -5.23 -7.03 12.54
C ALA A 44 -5.70 -8.39 11.96
N PRO A 45 -6.29 -9.29 12.78
CA PRO A 45 -6.78 -10.58 12.29
C PRO A 45 -7.74 -10.46 11.09
N GLU A 46 -8.63 -9.46 11.10
CA GLU A 46 -9.50 -9.17 9.96
C GLU A 46 -8.72 -8.76 8.71
N GLY A 47 -7.68 -7.93 8.87
CA GLY A 47 -6.81 -7.50 7.77
C GLY A 47 -6.03 -8.65 7.14
N VAL A 48 -5.61 -9.64 7.93
CA VAL A 48 -4.97 -10.87 7.41
C VAL A 48 -5.95 -11.64 6.52
N ASN A 49 -7.22 -11.77 6.93
CA ASN A 49 -8.25 -12.39 6.12
C ASN A 49 -8.52 -11.63 4.81
N GLN A 50 -8.55 -10.29 4.87
CA GLN A 50 -8.67 -9.44 3.67
C GLN A 50 -7.50 -9.65 2.71
N ALA A 51 -6.26 -9.69 3.22
CA ALA A 51 -5.07 -9.94 2.41
C ALA A 51 -5.07 -11.34 1.77
N ARG A 52 -5.53 -12.35 2.51
CA ARG A 52 -5.69 -13.72 1.98
C ARG A 52 -6.68 -13.75 0.80
N LEU A 53 -7.86 -13.17 1.00
CA LEU A 53 -8.90 -13.10 -0.05
C LEU A 53 -8.39 -12.32 -1.28
N ALA A 54 -7.69 -11.20 -1.07
CA ALA A 54 -7.08 -10.46 -2.16
C ALA A 54 -6.04 -11.30 -2.93
N GLY A 55 -5.22 -12.08 -2.23
CA GLY A 55 -4.27 -13.02 -2.85
C GLY A 55 -4.96 -14.11 -3.67
N GLU A 56 -6.09 -14.65 -3.19
CA GLU A 56 -6.87 -15.67 -3.90
C GLU A 56 -7.52 -15.11 -5.16
N LEU A 57 -8.11 -13.91 -5.07
CA LEU A 57 -8.67 -13.20 -6.22
C LEU A 57 -7.60 -12.87 -7.25
N PHE A 58 -6.43 -12.40 -6.80
CA PHE A 58 -5.32 -12.11 -7.71
C PHE A 58 -4.78 -13.38 -8.36
N GLN A 59 -4.66 -14.50 -7.64
CA GLN A 59 -4.27 -15.77 -8.23
C GLN A 59 -5.25 -16.21 -9.33
N LYS A 60 -6.55 -16.02 -9.11
CA LYS A 60 -7.58 -16.31 -10.11
C LYS A 60 -7.41 -15.43 -11.36
N GLU A 61 -7.23 -14.12 -11.17
CA GLU A 61 -6.99 -13.16 -12.26
C GLU A 61 -5.76 -13.54 -13.10
N LEU A 62 -4.66 -13.93 -12.46
CA LEU A 62 -3.44 -14.37 -13.14
C LEU A 62 -3.70 -15.62 -14.01
N LYS A 63 -4.45 -16.59 -13.48
CA LYS A 63 -4.82 -17.81 -14.23
C LYS A 63 -5.71 -17.49 -15.43
N GLU A 64 -6.75 -16.68 -15.24
CA GLU A 64 -7.70 -16.31 -16.30
C GLU A 64 -7.02 -15.53 -17.44
N ASN A 65 -5.98 -14.76 -17.13
CA ASN A 65 -5.21 -14.01 -18.11
C ASN A 65 -3.96 -14.74 -18.62
N ASN A 66 -3.74 -16.00 -18.21
CA ASN A 66 -2.56 -16.80 -18.57
C ASN A 66 -1.23 -16.09 -18.25
N ILE A 67 -1.14 -15.45 -17.08
CA ILE A 67 0.06 -14.76 -16.61
C ILE A 67 0.88 -15.71 -15.73
N PRO A 68 2.10 -16.09 -16.14
CA PRO A 68 2.96 -16.96 -15.34
C PRO A 68 3.44 -16.29 -14.04
N LEU A 69 3.56 -17.06 -12.97
CA LEU A 69 3.97 -16.56 -11.65
C LEU A 69 5.40 -16.00 -11.63
N GLU A 70 6.31 -16.50 -12.47
CA GLU A 70 7.67 -15.99 -12.61
C GLU A 70 7.73 -14.55 -13.14
N ASN A 71 6.66 -14.10 -13.82
CA ASN A 71 6.51 -12.73 -14.32
C ASN A 71 5.83 -11.80 -13.31
N VAL A 72 5.36 -12.32 -12.18
CA VAL A 72 4.74 -11.53 -11.12
C VAL A 72 5.82 -10.90 -10.25
N ARG A 73 5.62 -9.61 -9.94
CA ARG A 73 6.42 -8.82 -9.02
C ARG A 73 5.50 -8.15 -8.01
N ILE A 74 5.79 -8.31 -6.72
CA ILE A 74 5.08 -7.66 -5.61
C ILE A 74 5.97 -6.54 -5.09
N CYS A 75 5.59 -5.29 -5.39
CA CYS A 75 6.23 -4.11 -4.84
C CYS A 75 5.42 -3.60 -3.66
N TYR A 76 6.05 -3.32 -2.52
CA TYR A 76 5.35 -2.92 -1.31
C TYR A 76 6.09 -1.84 -0.52
N SER A 77 5.33 -1.01 0.19
CA SER A 77 5.85 -0.01 1.13
C SER A 77 6.59 -0.67 2.29
N PRO A 78 7.64 -0.04 2.85
CA PRO A 78 8.38 -0.55 4.00
C PRO A 78 7.54 -0.61 5.30
N PHE A 79 6.32 -0.08 5.31
CA PHE A 79 5.44 -0.13 6.47
C PHE A 79 5.08 -1.58 6.83
N SER A 80 4.93 -1.87 8.12
CA SER A 80 4.70 -3.22 8.62
C SER A 80 3.34 -3.77 8.17
N ARG A 81 2.30 -2.93 8.08
CA ARG A 81 0.98 -3.29 7.52
C ARG A 81 1.02 -3.69 6.05
N THR A 82 1.81 -2.99 5.23
CA THR A 82 1.99 -3.30 3.80
C THR A 82 2.89 -4.51 3.61
N THR A 83 3.98 -4.60 4.38
CA THR A 83 4.87 -5.76 4.40
C THR A 83 4.12 -7.03 4.80
N HIS A 84 3.29 -6.99 5.84
CA HIS A 84 2.50 -8.14 6.27
C HIS A 84 1.43 -8.50 5.22
N THR A 85 0.76 -7.52 4.61
CA THR A 85 -0.16 -7.78 3.47
C THR A 85 0.57 -8.48 2.33
N ALA A 86 1.74 -7.99 1.93
CA ALA A 86 2.55 -8.54 0.85
C ALA A 86 3.00 -9.97 1.16
N LYS A 87 3.41 -10.27 2.41
CA LYS A 87 3.77 -11.62 2.86
C LYS A 87 2.61 -12.60 2.72
N VAL A 88 1.41 -12.19 3.15
CA VAL A 88 0.20 -13.04 3.02
C VAL A 88 -0.12 -13.31 1.56
N VAL A 89 -0.13 -12.28 0.70
CA VAL A 89 -0.39 -12.44 -0.74
C VAL A 89 0.67 -13.32 -1.42
N ALA A 90 1.95 -13.09 -1.14
CA ALA A 90 3.04 -13.90 -1.66
C ALA A 90 2.89 -15.38 -1.27
N SER A 91 2.51 -15.66 -0.01
CA SER A 91 2.24 -17.02 0.46
C SER A 91 1.10 -17.69 -0.31
N ILE A 92 0.02 -16.98 -0.63
CA ILE A 92 -1.10 -17.53 -1.42
C ILE A 92 -0.68 -17.86 -2.85
N LEU A 93 0.22 -17.06 -3.42
CA LEU A 93 0.78 -17.29 -4.75
C LEU A 93 1.94 -18.31 -4.74
N ASN A 94 2.38 -18.79 -3.57
CA ASN A 94 3.59 -19.59 -3.39
C ASN A 94 4.86 -18.92 -3.96
N LEU A 95 4.95 -17.59 -3.84
CA LEU A 95 6.12 -16.82 -4.24
C LEU A 95 7.11 -16.71 -3.07
N PRO A 96 8.42 -16.82 -3.32
CA PRO A 96 9.42 -16.54 -2.31
C PRO A 96 9.35 -15.05 -1.94
N PHE A 97 9.25 -14.78 -0.63
CA PHE A 97 9.24 -13.40 -0.13
C PHE A 97 10.64 -12.79 -0.13
N GLU A 98 11.66 -13.62 0.10
CA GLU A 98 13.06 -13.22 -0.07
C GLU A 98 13.47 -13.43 -1.53
N GLY A 99 13.92 -12.35 -2.19
CA GLY A 99 14.42 -12.42 -3.56
C GLY A 99 13.82 -11.37 -4.50
N PRO A 100 14.02 -11.49 -5.82
CA PRO A 100 13.68 -10.45 -6.78
C PRO A 100 12.18 -10.30 -7.04
N GLN A 101 11.35 -11.25 -6.61
CA GLN A 101 9.90 -11.24 -6.85
C GLN A 101 9.14 -10.33 -5.89
N CYS A 102 9.63 -10.16 -4.67
CA CYS A 102 9.02 -9.27 -3.69
C CYS A 102 10.03 -8.17 -3.36
N LYS A 103 9.69 -6.92 -3.66
CA LYS A 103 10.60 -5.78 -3.51
C LYS A 103 9.99 -4.71 -2.63
N VAL A 104 10.69 -4.37 -1.55
CA VAL A 104 10.38 -3.17 -0.78
C VAL A 104 10.71 -1.93 -1.61
N MET A 105 9.80 -0.96 -1.62
CA MET A 105 9.96 0.32 -2.30
C MET A 105 9.62 1.45 -1.33
N GLU A 106 10.64 2.17 -0.87
CA GLU A 106 10.50 3.25 0.12
C GLU A 106 9.56 4.36 -0.37
N HIS A 107 9.56 4.66 -1.67
CA HIS A 107 8.69 5.67 -2.28
C HIS A 107 7.20 5.27 -2.32
N LEU A 108 6.83 4.05 -1.91
CA LEU A 108 5.43 3.64 -1.74
C LEU A 108 4.91 3.91 -0.33
N ARG A 109 5.71 4.51 0.55
CA ARG A 109 5.29 4.83 1.92
C ARG A 109 4.07 5.75 1.94
N GLU A 110 3.34 5.69 3.04
CA GLU A 110 2.25 6.63 3.29
C GLU A 110 2.78 8.07 3.33
N ARG A 111 1.94 9.03 2.92
CA ARG A 111 2.19 10.45 3.14
C ARG A 111 2.44 10.69 4.63
N PHE A 112 3.52 11.37 4.97
CA PHE A 112 3.79 11.75 6.35
C PHE A 112 3.00 13.00 6.69
N PHE A 113 2.06 12.92 7.63
CA PHE A 113 1.20 14.06 7.98
C PHE A 113 1.84 15.02 9.00
N GLY A 114 3.07 14.73 9.44
CA GLY A 114 3.78 15.51 10.45
C GLY A 114 3.57 14.98 11.87
N PRO A 115 4.46 15.32 12.81
CA PRO A 115 4.45 14.81 14.18
C PRO A 115 3.17 15.17 14.96
N SER A 116 2.49 16.26 14.63
CA SER A 116 1.27 16.70 15.33
C SER A 116 0.06 15.79 15.07
N PHE A 117 0.07 15.03 13.97
CA PHE A 117 -0.99 14.10 13.60
C PHE A 117 -0.60 12.63 13.85
N GLU A 118 0.67 12.34 14.07
CA GLU A 118 1.16 10.98 14.28
C GLU A 118 0.61 10.39 15.59
N LEU A 119 0.09 9.16 15.54
CA LEU A 119 -0.61 8.47 16.63
C LEU A 119 -1.85 9.19 17.17
N MET A 120 -2.36 10.20 16.47
CA MET A 120 -3.63 10.85 16.81
C MET A 120 -4.82 10.08 16.23
N SER A 121 -6.04 10.43 16.66
CA SER A 121 -7.27 9.86 16.09
C SER A 121 -7.34 10.10 14.58
N HIS A 122 -7.82 9.11 13.83
CA HIS A 122 -8.12 9.25 12.40
C HIS A 122 -9.18 10.30 12.09
N ASP A 123 -9.95 10.76 13.08
CA ASP A 123 -10.90 11.87 12.90
C ASP A 123 -10.20 13.15 12.46
N LYS A 124 -8.90 13.27 12.77
CA LYS A 124 -8.03 14.36 12.33
C LYS A 124 -7.77 14.38 10.83
N TYR A 125 -8.07 13.32 10.08
CA TYR A 125 -7.97 13.36 8.61
C TYR A 125 -8.84 14.45 8.00
N ALA A 126 -9.98 14.79 8.61
CA ALA A 126 -10.82 15.90 8.12
C ALA A 126 -10.09 17.25 8.17
N GLU A 127 -9.25 17.47 9.19
CA GLU A 127 -8.43 18.69 9.32
C GLU A 127 -7.34 18.71 8.24
N ILE A 128 -6.68 17.58 7.99
CA ILE A 128 -5.66 17.44 6.95
C ILE A 128 -6.27 17.71 5.56
N TRP A 129 -7.41 17.08 5.23
CA TRP A 129 -8.05 17.26 3.94
C TRP A 129 -8.57 18.68 3.73
N ALA A 130 -9.03 19.36 4.79
CA ALA A 130 -9.43 20.76 4.70
C ALA A 130 -8.25 21.69 4.40
N LEU A 131 -7.02 21.34 4.83
CA LEU A 131 -5.81 22.06 4.43
C LEU A 131 -5.46 21.77 2.97
N ASP A 132 -5.51 20.49 2.58
CA ASP A 132 -5.21 20.04 1.21
C ASP A 132 -6.13 20.66 0.16
N GLU A 133 -7.43 20.80 0.48
CA GLU A 133 -8.43 21.42 -0.40
C GLU A 133 -8.19 22.91 -0.63
N GLN A 134 -7.65 23.61 0.38
CA GLN A 134 -7.34 25.03 0.26
C GLN A 134 -6.10 25.26 -0.60
N ASP A 135 -5.04 24.50 -0.36
CA ASP A 135 -3.79 24.61 -1.11
C ASP A 135 -3.01 23.28 -1.06
N PRO A 136 -2.87 22.57 -2.20
CA PRO A 136 -2.18 21.29 -2.24
C PRO A 136 -0.67 21.41 -1.99
N PHE A 137 -0.09 22.63 -2.05
CA PHE A 137 1.31 22.91 -1.76
C PHE A 137 1.59 23.15 -0.27
N VAL A 138 0.56 23.32 0.55
CA VAL A 138 0.74 23.54 1.98
C VAL A 138 1.15 22.24 2.66
N GLN A 139 2.25 22.32 3.39
CA GLN A 139 2.72 21.25 4.26
C GLN A 139 2.11 21.43 5.66
N PRO A 140 1.54 20.37 6.26
CA PRO A 140 1.32 20.38 7.71
C PRO A 140 2.67 20.49 8.43
N GLU A 141 2.69 20.97 9.67
CA GLU A 141 3.93 21.21 10.41
C GLU A 141 4.83 19.96 10.42
N GLY A 142 5.98 20.03 9.76
CA GLY A 142 6.95 18.92 9.64
C GLY A 142 6.49 17.74 8.78
N GLY A 143 5.33 17.80 8.14
CA GLY A 143 4.81 16.78 7.23
C GLY A 143 4.93 17.15 5.76
N GLU A 144 4.34 16.32 4.91
CA GLU A 144 4.38 16.44 3.46
C GLU A 144 3.09 17.05 2.92
N SER A 145 3.22 17.82 1.84
CA SER A 145 2.09 18.37 1.09
C SER A 145 1.48 17.31 0.16
N VAL A 146 0.38 17.63 -0.52
CA VAL A 146 -0.20 16.73 -1.53
C VAL A 146 0.78 16.56 -2.70
N VAL A 147 1.43 17.65 -3.13
CA VAL A 147 2.35 17.65 -4.27
C VAL A 147 3.61 16.83 -4.02
N ASP A 148 4.09 16.78 -2.76
CA ASP A 148 5.23 15.93 -2.38
C ASP A 148 4.95 14.43 -2.58
N CYS A 149 3.66 14.05 -2.64
CA CYS A 149 3.20 12.67 -2.81
C CYS A 149 2.64 12.38 -4.22
N CYS A 150 2.56 13.39 -5.09
CA CYS A 150 2.14 13.22 -6.49
C CYS A 150 3.37 12.98 -7.39
N PHE A 151 3.31 11.93 -8.22
CA PHE A 151 4.32 11.62 -9.24
C PHE A 151 3.98 12.25 -10.59
#